data_AF-A0A5E4PRV0-F1
#
_entry.id   AF-A0A5E4PRV0-F1
#
_cell.length_a   1.000
_cell.length_b   1.000
_cell.length_c   1.000
_cell.angle_alpha   90.00
_cell.angle_beta   90.00
_cell.angle_gamma   90.00
#
_symmetry.space_group_name_H-M   'P 1'
#
loop_
_entity.id
_entity.type
_entity.pdbx_description
1 polymer ?
#
loop_
_entity_poly.entity_id
_entity_poly.type
_entity_poly.pdbx_seq_one_letter_code
_entity_poly.pdbx_strand_id
1 'polypeptide(L)'
;MNGLSLRISGGGRKPKNTLGFLPISFPQDAVQVYSKDNKYQKFLESTDADNQLTFLKGMLSENCEYVRENSGIKFLVVVYLYAEAKHPVKCFLSRYITRNNQIQDDFCEQLTEMIKGMIEHKCTEPKDYLDVLMKIAPCVENFPPGAVAIHNLQTQLVIYMKNCLNCCINTLW
;
A
#
# COMPACT_ATOMS: atom_id res chain seq x y z
N MET A 1 60.03 -0.81 -9.48
CA MET A 1 58.70 -1.08 -8.90
C MET A 1 57.98 0.25 -8.78
N ASN A 2 57.20 0.63 -9.81
CA ASN A 2 56.39 1.85 -9.82
C ASN A 2 54.92 1.41 -9.86
N GLY A 3 54.25 1.49 -8.70
CA GLY A 3 52.82 1.22 -8.59
C GLY A 3 52.02 2.40 -9.14
N LEU A 4 51.62 2.32 -10.41
CA LEU A 4 50.62 3.21 -11.00
C LEU A 4 49.26 2.91 -10.37
N SER A 5 48.92 3.63 -9.31
CA SER A 5 47.55 3.77 -8.80
C SER A 5 46.73 4.54 -9.84
N LEU A 6 46.01 3.82 -10.70
CA LEU A 6 44.94 4.41 -11.51
C LEU A 6 43.79 4.84 -10.59
N ARG A 7 43.82 6.12 -10.21
CA ARG A 7 42.74 6.82 -9.53
C ARG A 7 41.63 7.06 -10.55
N ILE A 8 40.56 6.26 -10.53
CA ILE A 8 39.35 6.54 -11.32
C ILE A 8 38.63 7.74 -10.69
N SER A 9 39.09 8.94 -11.01
CA SER A 9 38.33 10.18 -10.86
C SER A 9 37.44 10.35 -12.09
N GLY A 10 36.38 9.55 -12.16
CA GLY A 10 35.32 9.67 -13.16
C GLY A 10 34.27 10.67 -12.72
N GLY A 11 34.55 11.96 -12.90
CA GLY A 11 33.57 13.03 -12.85
C GLY A 11 32.59 12.90 -14.02
N GLY A 12 31.62 12.01 -13.88
CA GLY A 12 30.42 11.99 -14.69
C GLY A 12 29.25 12.09 -13.74
N ARG A 13 28.46 13.17 -13.83
CA ARG A 13 27.10 13.16 -13.28
C ARG A 13 26.36 12.04 -14.02
N LYS A 14 26.42 10.83 -13.48
CA LYS A 14 25.41 9.82 -13.78
C LYS A 14 24.07 10.52 -13.52
N PRO A 15 23.11 10.50 -14.44
CA PRO A 15 21.75 10.89 -14.09
C PRO A 15 21.42 10.12 -12.82
N LYS A 16 20.91 10.80 -11.79
CA LYS A 16 20.42 10.14 -10.57
C LYS A 16 19.55 9.00 -11.07
N ASN A 17 20.03 7.77 -10.91
CA ASN A 17 19.22 6.60 -11.15
C ASN A 17 17.94 6.84 -10.36
N THR A 18 16.80 6.87 -11.04
CA THR A 18 15.45 6.71 -10.49
C THR A 18 15.28 5.29 -9.96
N LEU A 19 16.26 4.81 -9.17
CA LEU A 19 16.23 3.58 -8.37
C LEU A 19 15.53 3.85 -7.01
N GLY A 20 14.70 4.87 -6.95
CA GLY A 20 13.83 5.15 -5.81
C GLY A 20 12.43 4.68 -6.13
N PHE A 21 11.72 4.15 -5.12
CA PHE A 21 10.30 3.89 -5.25
C PHE A 21 9.56 5.22 -5.55
N LEU A 22 8.63 5.18 -6.50
CA LEU A 22 7.74 6.31 -6.75
C LEU A 22 6.86 6.56 -5.52
N PRO A 23 6.47 7.81 -5.24
CA PRO A 23 5.52 8.08 -4.17
C PRO A 23 4.20 7.32 -4.42
N ILE A 24 3.57 6.88 -3.35
CA ILE A 24 2.26 6.25 -3.42
C ILE A 24 1.27 7.27 -3.98
N SER A 25 0.61 6.88 -5.06
CA SER A 25 -0.47 7.65 -5.68
C SER A 25 -1.81 7.03 -5.32
N PHE A 26 -2.80 7.89 -5.10
CA PHE A 26 -4.17 7.49 -4.79
C PHE A 26 -5.10 7.87 -5.93
N PRO A 27 -6.18 7.12 -6.15
CA PRO A 27 -7.24 7.55 -7.05
C PRO A 27 -7.90 8.82 -6.51
N GLN A 28 -8.46 9.62 -7.43
CA GLN A 28 -8.89 11.00 -7.15
C GLN A 28 -9.95 11.10 -6.05
N ASP A 29 -10.82 10.10 -5.95
CA ASP A 29 -11.83 9.96 -4.90
C ASP A 29 -11.18 9.85 -3.51
N ALA A 30 -10.17 9.00 -3.36
CA ALA A 30 -9.42 8.88 -2.11
C ALA A 30 -8.67 10.18 -1.78
N VAL A 31 -8.06 10.83 -2.78
CA VAL A 31 -7.40 12.14 -2.59
C VAL A 31 -8.39 13.18 -2.07
N GLN A 32 -9.60 13.27 -2.63
CA GLN A 32 -10.61 14.25 -2.21
C GLN A 32 -11.13 14.04 -0.78
N VAL A 33 -11.15 12.80 -0.29
CA VAL A 33 -11.55 12.51 1.09
C VAL A 33 -10.46 12.98 2.06
N TYR A 34 -9.20 12.66 1.78
CA TYR A 34 -8.09 12.94 2.70
C TYR A 34 -7.51 14.34 2.54
N SER A 35 -7.69 15.01 1.40
CA SER A 35 -7.21 16.39 1.19
C SER A 35 -7.99 17.44 1.96
N LYS A 36 -9.21 17.11 2.41
CA LYS A 36 -10.02 17.98 3.29
C LYS A 36 -9.45 18.05 4.71
N ASP A 37 -8.65 17.06 5.09
CA ASP A 37 -7.99 17.03 6.38
C ASP A 37 -6.53 17.45 6.22
N ASN A 38 -6.21 18.65 6.72
CA ASN A 38 -4.85 19.22 6.71
C ASN A 38 -3.81 18.25 7.31
N LYS A 39 -4.25 17.28 8.12
CA LYS A 39 -3.37 16.25 8.72
C LYS A 39 -2.68 15.38 7.68
N TYR A 40 -3.36 14.99 6.59
CA TYR A 40 -2.81 14.06 5.59
C TYR A 40 -2.21 14.76 4.38
N GLN A 41 -2.44 16.07 4.24
CA GLN A 41 -2.01 16.86 3.10
C GLN A 41 -0.51 16.73 2.81
N LYS A 42 0.33 16.75 3.85
CA LYS A 42 1.79 16.57 3.71
C LYS A 42 2.16 15.23 3.07
N PHE A 43 1.42 14.16 3.36
CA PHE A 43 1.64 12.85 2.73
C PHE A 43 1.23 12.87 1.26
N LEU A 44 0.09 13.48 0.95
CA LEU A 44 -0.46 13.58 -0.41
C LEU A 44 0.38 14.46 -1.33
N GLU A 45 0.99 15.52 -0.79
CA GLU A 45 1.84 16.46 -1.53
C GLU A 45 3.31 16.00 -1.64
N SER A 46 3.68 14.91 -0.97
CA SER A 46 5.05 14.40 -0.99
C SER A 46 5.45 13.93 -2.40
N THR A 47 6.61 14.39 -2.87
CA THR A 47 7.12 14.08 -4.21
C THR A 47 7.90 12.78 -4.31
N ASP A 48 8.17 12.13 -3.17
CA ASP A 48 8.98 10.92 -3.10
C ASP A 48 8.58 10.04 -1.90
N ALA A 49 8.93 8.75 -1.99
CA ALA A 49 8.59 7.75 -1.00
C ALA A 49 9.28 7.97 0.36
N ASP A 50 10.45 8.64 0.39
CA ASP A 50 11.20 8.89 1.62
C ASP A 50 10.50 9.96 2.48
N ASN A 51 9.98 11.00 1.85
CA ASN A 51 9.16 12.03 2.49
C ASN A 51 7.85 11.45 3.02
N GLN A 52 7.16 10.60 2.23
CA GLN A 52 5.98 9.87 2.69
C GLN A 52 6.28 8.98 3.91
N LEU A 53 7.41 8.28 3.89
CA LEU A 53 7.84 7.43 5.01
C LEU A 53 8.18 8.26 6.26
N THR A 54 8.84 9.39 6.08
CA THR A 54 9.20 10.31 7.17
C THR A 54 7.95 10.89 7.83
N PHE A 55 6.98 11.30 7.03
CA PHE A 55 5.67 11.73 7.51
C PHE A 55 4.99 10.64 8.35
N LEU A 56 4.91 9.41 7.84
CA LEU A 56 4.25 8.32 8.56
C LEU A 56 4.95 7.97 9.87
N LYS A 57 6.28 7.99 9.89
CA LYS A 57 7.04 7.81 11.12
C LYS A 57 6.68 8.86 12.15
N GLY A 58 6.71 10.14 11.77
CA GLY A 58 6.33 11.25 12.66
C GLY A 58 4.89 11.12 13.17
N MET A 59 3.94 10.83 12.27
CA MET A 59 2.53 10.60 12.62
C MET A 59 2.36 9.46 13.64
N LEU A 60 3.09 8.36 13.46
CA LEU A 60 2.97 7.18 14.34
C LEU A 60 3.79 7.29 15.64
N SER A 61 4.81 8.15 15.70
CA SER A 61 5.65 8.35 16.89
C SER A 61 5.16 9.48 17.79
N GLU A 62 4.66 10.57 17.22
CA GLU A 62 4.32 11.81 17.95
C GLU A 62 2.82 11.88 18.30
N ASN A 63 1.98 11.15 17.56
CA ASN A 63 0.52 11.34 17.54
C ASN A 63 -0.25 10.01 17.70
N CYS A 64 0.14 9.21 18.70
CA CYS A 64 -0.40 7.85 18.89
C CYS A 64 -1.92 7.82 19.15
N GLU A 65 -2.49 8.86 19.77
CA GLU A 65 -3.94 8.97 19.97
C GLU A 65 -4.70 9.24 18.66
N TYR A 66 -4.13 10.06 17.78
CA TYR A 66 -4.74 10.39 16.49
C TYR A 66 -4.80 9.22 15.53
N VAL A 67 -3.79 8.35 15.57
CA VAL A 67 -3.78 7.12 14.74
C VAL A 67 -4.86 6.15 15.20
N ARG A 68 -5.24 6.16 16.48
CA ARG A 68 -6.31 5.34 17.04
C ARG A 68 -7.70 5.87 16.73
N GLU A 69 -7.83 7.10 16.24
CA GLU A 69 -9.08 7.54 15.64
C GLU A 69 -9.36 6.70 14.39
N ASN A 70 -10.62 6.31 14.17
CA ASN A 70 -11.01 5.49 13.03
C ASN A 70 -10.53 6.07 11.68
N SER A 71 -10.50 7.40 11.55
CA SER A 71 -9.98 8.11 10.36
C SER A 71 -8.49 7.84 10.11
N GLY A 72 -7.68 7.76 11.16
CA GLY A 72 -6.25 7.47 11.11
C GLY A 72 -5.98 6.03 10.69
N ILE A 73 -6.67 5.07 11.31
CA ILE A 73 -6.59 3.66 10.91
C ILE A 73 -7.01 3.48 9.45
N LYS A 74 -8.13 4.08 9.06
CA LYS A 74 -8.61 4.04 7.68
C LYS A 74 -7.59 4.61 6.70
N PHE A 75 -6.96 5.74 7.03
CA PHE A 75 -5.88 6.30 6.21
C PHE A 75 -4.71 5.32 6.06
N LEU A 76 -4.26 4.68 7.14
CA LEU A 76 -3.19 3.67 7.07
C LEU A 76 -3.54 2.48 6.18
N VAL A 77 -4.79 2.01 6.22
CA VAL A 77 -5.26 0.91 5.37
C VAL A 77 -5.25 1.33 3.89
N VAL A 78 -5.71 2.54 3.58
CA VAL A 78 -5.65 3.07 2.19
C VAL A 78 -4.19 3.16 1.73
N VAL A 79 -3.32 3.77 2.51
CA VAL A 79 -1.88 3.85 2.21
C VAL A 79 -1.30 2.45 1.95
N TYR A 80 -1.66 1.48 2.79
CA TYR A 80 -1.19 0.10 2.66
C TYR A 80 -1.67 -0.59 1.37
N LEU A 81 -2.95 -0.44 1.01
CA LEU A 81 -3.55 -1.07 -0.17
C LEU A 81 -3.02 -0.48 -1.49
N TYR A 82 -2.81 0.83 -1.55
CA TYR A 82 -2.32 1.50 -2.76
C TYR A 82 -0.81 1.48 -2.92
N ALA A 83 -0.07 1.15 -1.87
CA ALA A 83 1.36 0.92 -1.98
C ALA A 83 1.68 -0.38 -2.75
N GLU A 84 2.62 -0.30 -3.68
CA GLU A 84 3.11 -1.46 -4.43
C GLU A 84 3.71 -2.52 -3.49
N ALA A 85 3.72 -3.77 -3.97
CA ALA A 85 4.45 -4.83 -3.31
C ALA A 85 5.93 -4.42 -3.14
N LYS A 86 6.47 -4.60 -1.93
CA LYS A 86 7.84 -4.20 -1.52
C LYS A 86 8.09 -2.70 -1.38
N HIS A 87 7.09 -1.84 -1.58
CA HIS A 87 7.23 -0.40 -1.33
C HIS A 87 7.65 -0.14 0.13
N PRO A 88 8.62 0.75 0.41
CA PRO A 88 9.18 0.95 1.75
C PRO A 88 8.12 1.38 2.76
N VAL A 89 7.14 2.19 2.35
CA VAL A 89 5.99 2.55 3.19
C VAL A 89 5.14 1.33 3.56
N LYS A 90 4.83 0.44 2.60
CA LYS A 90 4.05 -0.79 2.88
C LYS A 90 4.78 -1.70 3.85
N CYS A 91 6.07 -1.93 3.57
CA CYS A 91 6.95 -2.73 4.43
C CYS A 91 7.04 -2.16 5.86
N PHE A 92 7.13 -0.83 5.98
CA PHE A 92 7.14 -0.15 7.27
C PHE A 92 5.80 -0.32 8.00
N LEU A 93 4.67 -0.10 7.34
CA LEU A 93 3.33 -0.28 7.92
C LEU A 93 3.11 -1.72 8.37
N SER A 94 3.41 -2.72 7.53
CA SER A 94 3.31 -4.14 7.91
C SER A 94 4.06 -4.41 9.22
N ARG A 95 5.31 -3.93 9.34
CA ARG A 95 6.14 -4.15 10.52
C ARG A 95 5.63 -3.39 11.74
N TYR A 96 5.18 -2.14 11.55
CA TYR A 96 4.66 -1.32 12.64
C TYR A 96 3.39 -1.94 13.23
N ILE A 97 2.41 -2.25 12.37
CA ILE A 97 1.13 -2.83 12.77
C ILE A 97 1.37 -4.19 13.43
N THR A 98 2.19 -5.07 12.84
CA THR A 98 2.51 -6.38 13.43
C THR A 98 3.16 -6.30 14.82
N ARG A 99 3.83 -5.18 15.15
CA ARG A 99 4.44 -4.97 16.47
C ARG A 99 3.52 -4.24 17.46
N ASN A 100 2.47 -3.58 16.97
CA ASN A 100 1.61 -2.74 17.78
C ASN A 100 0.22 -3.35 17.90
N ASN A 101 0.05 -4.27 18.87
CA ASN A 101 -1.19 -5.01 19.09
C ASN A 101 -2.41 -4.11 19.33
N GLN A 102 -2.21 -2.87 19.82
CA GLN A 102 -3.30 -1.96 20.15
C GLN A 102 -4.06 -1.43 18.93
N ILE A 103 -3.49 -1.52 17.73
CA ILE A 103 -4.13 -1.07 16.49
C ILE A 103 -4.36 -2.21 15.49
N GLN A 104 -3.94 -3.44 15.84
CA GLN A 104 -3.98 -4.57 14.91
C GLN A 104 -5.41 -4.95 14.53
N ASP A 105 -6.28 -5.05 15.53
CA ASP A 105 -7.66 -5.48 15.34
C ASP A 105 -8.43 -4.43 14.53
N ASP A 106 -8.34 -3.15 14.91
CA ASP A 106 -8.97 -2.04 14.18
C ASP A 106 -8.46 -1.96 12.73
N PHE A 107 -7.15 -2.12 12.52
CA PHE A 107 -6.56 -2.14 11.18
C PHE A 107 -7.07 -3.33 10.37
N CYS A 108 -7.15 -4.51 10.98
CA CYS A 108 -7.64 -5.73 10.34
C CYS A 108 -9.11 -5.57 9.93
N GLU A 109 -9.95 -5.01 10.80
CA GLU A 109 -11.35 -4.73 10.52
C GLU A 109 -11.50 -3.77 9.34
N GLN A 110 -10.81 -2.62 9.38
CA GLN A 110 -10.85 -1.64 8.29
C GLN A 110 -10.28 -2.18 6.96
N LEU A 111 -9.23 -3.00 7.02
CA LEU A 111 -8.70 -3.69 5.84
C LEU A 111 -9.71 -4.69 5.27
N THR A 112 -10.39 -5.44 6.13
CA THR A 112 -11.46 -6.38 5.74
C THR A 112 -12.59 -5.63 5.03
N GLU A 113 -13.07 -4.53 5.61
CA GLU A 113 -14.14 -3.72 5.01
C GLU A 113 -13.76 -3.14 3.64
N MET A 114 -12.53 -2.62 3.50
CA MET A 114 -12.07 -2.09 2.21
C MET A 114 -11.92 -3.16 1.15
N ILE A 115 -11.33 -4.30 1.48
CA ILE A 115 -11.18 -5.41 0.53
C ILE A 115 -12.55 -5.93 0.12
N LYS A 116 -13.49 -6.06 1.08
CA LYS A 116 -14.87 -6.41 0.80
C LYS A 116 -15.50 -5.45 -0.21
N GLY A 117 -15.36 -4.14 -0.01
CA GLY A 117 -15.84 -3.14 -0.95
C GLY A 117 -15.21 -3.27 -2.35
N MET A 118 -13.92 -3.59 -2.44
CA MET A 118 -13.23 -3.81 -3.73
C MET A 118 -13.74 -5.05 -4.47
N ILE A 119 -13.99 -6.16 -3.77
CA ILE A 119 -14.42 -7.43 -4.40
C ILE A 119 -15.93 -7.49 -4.66
N GLU A 120 -16.74 -6.70 -3.96
CA GLU A 120 -18.18 -6.57 -4.23
C GLU A 120 -18.44 -5.64 -5.42
N HIS A 121 -17.48 -4.80 -5.80
CA HIS A 121 -17.59 -3.97 -6.99
C HIS A 121 -17.60 -4.83 -8.26
N LYS A 122 -18.56 -4.55 -9.15
CA LYS A 122 -18.74 -5.35 -10.37
C LYS A 122 -17.67 -5.01 -11.40
N CYS A 123 -16.66 -5.87 -11.51
CA CYS A 123 -15.66 -5.82 -12.57
C CYS A 123 -16.22 -6.40 -13.87
N THR A 124 -16.02 -5.70 -14.99
CA THR A 124 -16.48 -6.13 -16.32
C THR A 124 -15.35 -6.59 -17.22
N GLU A 125 -14.13 -6.13 -16.97
CA GLU A 125 -12.95 -6.49 -17.77
C GLU A 125 -11.94 -7.31 -16.94
N PRO A 126 -11.19 -8.24 -17.56
CA PRO A 126 -10.17 -9.02 -16.85
C PRO A 126 -9.12 -8.15 -16.13
N LYS A 127 -8.83 -6.96 -16.67
CA LYS A 127 -7.88 -6.01 -16.08
C LYS A 127 -8.36 -5.49 -14.73
N ASP A 128 -9.66 -5.18 -14.60
CA ASP A 128 -10.23 -4.70 -13.34
C ASP A 128 -10.08 -5.74 -12.23
N TYR A 129 -10.30 -7.02 -12.58
CA TYR A 129 -10.08 -8.14 -11.65
C TYR A 129 -8.62 -8.23 -11.22
N LEU A 130 -7.70 -8.17 -12.18
CA LEU A 130 -6.27 -8.22 -11.90
C LEU A 130 -5.83 -7.06 -10.99
N ASP A 131 -6.32 -5.85 -11.24
CA ASP A 131 -5.98 -4.66 -10.46
C ASP A 131 -6.40 -4.76 -8.99
N VAL A 132 -7.49 -5.49 -8.68
CA VAL A 132 -7.91 -5.79 -7.31
C VAL A 132 -7.04 -6.89 -6.71
N LEU A 133 -6.80 -7.99 -7.44
CA LEU A 133 -5.96 -9.09 -6.98
C LEU A 133 -4.53 -8.65 -6.65
N MET A 134 -3.96 -7.74 -7.44
CA MET A 134 -2.63 -7.19 -7.20
C MET A 134 -2.54 -6.35 -5.92
N LYS A 135 -3.65 -5.77 -5.45
CA LYS A 135 -3.71 -5.07 -4.14
C LYS A 135 -3.86 -6.04 -2.97
N ILE A 136 -4.63 -7.11 -3.17
CA ILE A 136 -5.00 -8.09 -2.16
C ILE A 136 -3.86 -9.09 -1.89
N ALA A 137 -3.19 -9.60 -2.92
CA ALA A 137 -2.18 -10.66 -2.78
C ALA A 137 -1.06 -10.32 -1.76
N PRO A 138 -0.51 -9.09 -1.74
CA PRO A 138 0.51 -8.71 -0.75
C PRO A 138 0.02 -8.71 0.70
N CYS A 139 -1.30 -8.72 0.95
CA CYS A 139 -1.86 -8.75 2.31
C CYS A 139 -1.57 -10.07 3.02
N VAL A 140 -1.37 -11.17 2.28
CA VAL A 140 -1.11 -12.50 2.85
C VAL A 140 0.40 -12.71 3.11
N GLU A 141 1.26 -12.01 2.37
CA GLU A 141 2.71 -12.23 2.43
C GLU A 141 3.35 -11.52 3.64
N ASN A 142 3.79 -12.31 4.63
CA ASN A 142 4.56 -11.82 5.79
C ASN A 142 3.85 -10.72 6.61
N PHE A 143 2.51 -10.71 6.61
CA PHE A 143 1.71 -9.75 7.35
C PHE A 143 0.50 -10.43 8.02
N PRO A 144 0.64 -10.90 9.27
CA PRO A 144 -0.41 -11.68 9.95
C PRO A 144 -1.78 -10.97 10.02
N PRO A 145 -1.88 -9.66 10.35
CA PRO A 145 -3.16 -8.95 10.32
C PRO A 145 -3.81 -8.95 8.93
N GLY A 146 -3.02 -8.83 7.87
CA GLY A 146 -3.52 -8.93 6.50
C GLY A 146 -4.02 -10.32 6.17
N ALA A 147 -3.31 -11.38 6.59
CA ALA A 147 -3.77 -12.75 6.42
C ALA A 147 -5.11 -13.01 7.12
N VAL A 148 -5.32 -12.45 8.32
CA VAL A 148 -6.61 -12.51 9.04
C VAL A 148 -7.71 -11.78 8.24
N ALA A 149 -7.44 -10.57 7.73
CA ALA A 149 -8.41 -9.83 6.93
C ALA A 149 -8.83 -10.61 5.67
N ILE A 150 -7.89 -11.28 5.00
CA ILE A 150 -8.18 -12.16 3.86
C ILE A 150 -8.99 -13.39 4.29
N HIS A 151 -8.66 -14.00 5.43
CA HIS A 151 -9.38 -15.15 5.96
C HIS A 151 -10.85 -14.83 6.24
N ASN A 152 -11.14 -13.64 6.78
CA ASN A 152 -12.49 -13.15 7.04
C ASN A 152 -13.35 -13.02 5.75
N LEU A 153 -12.71 -12.96 4.58
CA LEU A 153 -13.36 -12.80 3.27
C LEU A 153 -13.22 -14.04 2.38
N GLN A 154 -12.82 -15.18 2.92
CA GLN A 154 -12.50 -16.38 2.13
C GLN A 154 -13.62 -16.77 1.15
N THR A 155 -14.88 -16.75 1.58
CA THR A 155 -16.02 -17.13 0.74
C THR A 155 -16.26 -16.10 -0.36
N GLN A 156 -16.21 -14.81 -0.03
CA GLN A 156 -16.40 -13.72 -0.98
C GLN A 156 -15.28 -13.71 -2.03
N LEU A 157 -14.04 -13.97 -1.61
CA LEU A 157 -12.89 -14.08 -2.50
C LEU A 157 -13.00 -15.27 -3.46
N VAL A 158 -13.50 -16.43 -3.01
CA VAL A 158 -13.76 -17.56 -3.91
C VAL A 158 -14.79 -17.20 -4.98
N ILE A 159 -15.86 -16.48 -4.60
CA ILE A 159 -16.86 -15.99 -5.57
C ILE A 159 -16.21 -15.00 -6.55
N TYR A 160 -15.40 -14.07 -6.04
CA TYR A 160 -14.68 -13.10 -6.86
C TYR A 160 -13.76 -13.76 -7.88
N MET A 161 -12.96 -14.76 -7.45
CA MET A 161 -12.08 -15.54 -8.32
C MET A 161 -12.85 -16.31 -9.38
N LYS A 162 -13.99 -16.91 -9.02
CA LYS A 162 -14.88 -17.58 -9.97
C LYS A 162 -15.37 -16.61 -11.05
N ASN A 163 -15.78 -15.41 -10.66
CA ASN A 163 -16.24 -14.38 -11.60
C ASN A 163 -15.10 -13.90 -12.50
N CYS A 164 -13.89 -13.71 -11.96
CA CYS A 164 -12.69 -13.39 -12.72
C CYS A 164 -12.41 -14.46 -13.79
N LEU A 165 -12.42 -15.75 -13.41
CA LEU A 165 -12.18 -16.85 -14.34
C LEU A 165 -13.23 -16.90 -15.45
N ASN A 166 -14.51 -16.73 -15.11
CA ASN A 166 -15.59 -16.67 -16.09
C ASN A 166 -15.41 -15.50 -17.08
N CYS A 167 -14.99 -14.33 -16.59
CA CYS A 167 -14.69 -13.18 -17.42
C CYS A 167 -13.54 -13.49 -18.40
N CYS A 168 -12.42 -14.04 -17.90
CA CYS A 168 -11.30 -14.44 -18.75
C CYS A 168 -11.71 -15.42 -19.87
N ILE A 169 -12.53 -16.43 -19.53
CA ILE A 169 -13.02 -17.40 -20.52
C ILE A 169 -13.89 -16.71 -21.59
N ASN A 170 -14.78 -15.81 -21.19
CA ASN A 170 -15.71 -15.16 -22.12
C ASN A 170 -15.06 -14.07 -22.98
N THR A 171 -13.89 -13.54 -22.61
CA THR A 171 -13.19 -12.48 -23.35
C THR A 171 -12.08 -13.01 -24.26
N LEU A 172 -11.52 -14.19 -23.99
CA LEU A 172 -10.46 -14.81 -24.79
C LEU A 172 -10.98 -15.64 -26.00
N TRP A 173 -12.30 -15.69 -26.19
CA TRP A 173 -12.99 -16.36 -27.31
C TRP A 173 -13.70 -15.33 -28.17
#